data_AF-A0A535SKV9-F1
#
_entry.id   AF-A0A535SKV9-F1
#
_cell.length_a   1.000
_cell.length_b   1.000
_cell.length_c   1.000
_cell.angle_alpha   90.00
_cell.angle_beta   90.00
_cell.angle_gamma   90.00
#
_symmetry.space_group_name_H-M   'P 1'
#
loop_
_entity.id
_entity.type
_entity.pdbx_description
1 polymer ?
#
loop_
_entity_poly.entity_id
_entity_poly.type
_entity_poly.pdbx_seq_one_letter_code
_entity_poly.pdbx_strand_id
1 'polypeptide(L)'
;MLMKRLILASVLFFLAVEIVLAAPVLAFTPFGTRLLHDLVPPPSPSPTPILTVRGTPPAMSSQAAYLLDAETGHVLVDVQGERRLPMASTTKIMTAIADAVAGTTSKFVQTMNLFARRLHLIQTHYINPDGLTYLTPQGKPDPNQYTTTADLAHLARSAMANPFFAQLVELQHYVLPASAVHHAYTWDSINTLLSTYPGASGIKTGFTVEAGYCLVFAATNGGHHLLGALLHEPDANQRFADARALLDWGFALPLEPPAS
;
A
#
# COMPACT_ATOMS: atom_id res chain seq x y z
N MET A 1 -34.47 31.54 -66.38
CA MET A 1 -34.72 31.00 -65.00
C MET A 1 -34.78 29.48 -64.95
N LEU A 2 -35.40 28.81 -65.93
CA LEU A 2 -35.55 27.34 -65.96
C LEU A 2 -34.20 26.57 -65.94
N MET A 3 -33.22 27.04 -66.72
CA MET A 3 -31.90 26.40 -66.84
C MET A 3 -31.10 26.39 -65.52
N LYS A 4 -31.20 27.45 -64.70
CA LYS A 4 -30.53 27.50 -63.38
C LYS A 4 -31.16 26.54 -62.36
N ARG A 5 -32.48 26.34 -62.42
CA ARG A 5 -33.19 25.39 -61.55
C ARG A 5 -32.87 23.94 -61.90
N LEU A 6 -32.73 23.64 -63.20
CA LEU A 6 -32.32 22.32 -63.68
C LEU A 6 -30.89 21.99 -63.25
N ILE A 7 -29.95 22.93 -63.38
CA ILE A 7 -28.56 22.73 -62.93
C ILE A 7 -28.50 22.47 -61.42
N LEU A 8 -29.21 23.27 -60.61
CA LEU A 8 -29.23 23.08 -59.15
C LEU A 8 -29.85 21.73 -58.75
N ALA A 9 -30.95 21.34 -59.39
CA ALA A 9 -31.60 20.05 -59.15
C ALA A 9 -30.68 18.88 -59.53
N SER A 10 -29.97 18.97 -60.65
CA SER A 10 -28.98 17.97 -61.05
C SER A 10 -27.81 17.89 -60.07
N VAL A 11 -27.24 19.02 -59.64
CA VAL A 11 -26.16 19.05 -58.65
C VAL A 11 -26.61 18.41 -57.33
N LEU A 12 -27.78 18.77 -56.81
CA LEU A 12 -28.32 18.19 -55.58
C LEU A 12 -28.62 16.69 -55.72
N PHE A 13 -29.10 16.25 -56.89
CA PHE A 13 -29.31 14.84 -57.18
C PHE A 13 -28.00 14.06 -57.18
N PHE A 14 -26.96 14.56 -57.85
CA PHE A 14 -25.63 13.93 -57.85
C PHE A 14 -25.01 13.91 -56.44
N LEU A 15 -25.17 14.98 -55.66
CA LEU A 15 -24.68 15.04 -54.28
C LEU A 15 -25.40 14.02 -53.39
N ALA A 16 -26.72 13.87 -53.54
CA ALA A 16 -27.50 12.88 -52.81
C ALA A 16 -27.12 11.44 -53.20
N VAL A 17 -26.91 11.18 -54.49
CA VAL A 17 -26.42 9.88 -54.98
C VAL A 17 -25.02 9.58 -54.45
N GLU A 18 -24.10 10.55 -54.43
CA GLU A 18 -22.77 10.36 -53.83
C GLU A 18 -22.85 10.05 -52.33
N ILE A 19 -23.68 10.75 -51.56
CA ILE A 19 -23.83 10.49 -50.12
C ILE A 19 -24.38 9.07 -49.88
N VAL A 20 -25.39 8.64 -50.66
CA VAL A 20 -25.98 7.30 -50.53
C VAL A 20 -25.01 6.19 -50.93
N LEU A 21 -24.16 6.43 -51.95
CA LEU A 21 -23.16 5.47 -52.39
C LEU A 21 -21.90 5.45 -51.50
N ALA A 22 -21.53 6.59 -50.90
CA ALA A 22 -20.36 6.72 -50.03
C ALA A 22 -20.63 6.24 -48.59
N ALA A 23 -21.88 6.34 -48.10
CA ALA A 23 -22.22 5.95 -46.72
C ALA A 23 -21.93 4.47 -46.40
N PRO A 24 -22.24 3.47 -47.27
CA PRO A 24 -21.83 2.09 -47.06
C PRO A 24 -20.30 1.92 -47.10
N VAL A 25 -19.62 2.63 -48.00
CA VAL A 25 -18.16 2.54 -48.15
C VAL A 25 -17.45 3.09 -46.90
N LEU A 26 -17.97 4.17 -46.30
CA LEU A 26 -17.45 4.68 -45.04
C LEU A 26 -17.68 3.70 -43.89
N ALA A 27 -18.88 3.12 -43.76
CA ALA A 27 -19.20 2.18 -42.67
C ALA A 27 -18.33 0.91 -42.64
N PHE A 28 -17.79 0.49 -43.79
CA PHE A 28 -16.98 -0.74 -43.92
C PHE A 28 -15.50 -0.49 -44.24
N THR A 29 -15.01 0.75 -44.14
CA THR A 29 -13.58 1.06 -44.32
C THR A 29 -12.90 1.38 -42.98
N PRO A 30 -11.57 1.16 -42.87
CA PRO A 30 -10.80 1.52 -41.67
C PRO A 30 -10.91 2.99 -41.29
N PHE A 31 -11.17 3.87 -42.27
CA PHE A 31 -11.36 5.29 -42.05
C PHE A 31 -12.70 5.57 -41.36
N GLY A 32 -13.82 5.01 -41.85
CA GLY A 32 -15.11 5.26 -41.22
C GLY A 32 -15.31 4.50 -39.90
N THR A 33 -14.67 3.35 -39.68
CA THR A 33 -14.65 2.71 -38.35
C THR A 33 -13.87 3.55 -37.33
N ARG A 34 -12.76 4.19 -37.72
CA ARG A 34 -12.06 5.17 -36.86
C ARG A 34 -12.89 6.42 -36.62
N LEU A 35 -13.54 6.96 -37.67
CA LEU A 35 -14.40 8.13 -37.53
C LEU A 35 -15.57 7.85 -36.58
N LEU A 36 -16.20 6.67 -36.65
CA LEU A 36 -17.25 6.25 -35.72
C LEU A 36 -16.72 6.02 -34.30
N HIS A 37 -15.51 5.46 -34.16
CA HIS A 37 -14.84 5.30 -32.87
C HIS A 37 -14.50 6.64 -32.21
N ASP A 38 -14.08 7.65 -32.97
CA ASP A 38 -13.75 8.98 -32.46
C ASP A 38 -15.01 9.82 -32.13
N LEU A 39 -16.15 9.50 -32.74
CA LEU A 39 -17.45 10.15 -32.49
C LEU A 39 -18.22 9.54 -31.31
N VAL A 40 -17.90 8.30 -30.92
CA VAL A 40 -18.47 7.66 -29.72
C VAL A 40 -17.42 7.71 -28.63
N PRO A 41 -17.52 8.64 -27.65
CA PRO A 41 -16.61 8.63 -26.52
C PRO A 41 -16.65 7.26 -25.85
N PRO A 42 -15.50 6.68 -25.46
CA PRO A 42 -15.50 5.40 -24.77
C PRO A 42 -16.41 5.52 -23.54
N PRO A 43 -17.16 4.46 -23.18
CA PRO A 43 -17.96 4.48 -21.97
C PRO A 43 -17.06 4.88 -20.80
N SER A 44 -17.50 5.85 -20.00
CA SER A 44 -16.77 6.23 -18.79
C SER A 44 -16.50 4.97 -17.97
N PRO A 45 -15.25 4.72 -17.53
CA PRO A 45 -14.96 3.55 -16.75
C PRO A 45 -15.87 3.54 -15.52
N SER A 46 -16.54 2.42 -15.27
CA SER A 46 -17.30 2.25 -14.04
C SER A 46 -16.35 2.42 -12.86
N PRO A 47 -16.73 3.19 -11.83
CA PRO A 47 -15.83 3.42 -10.71
C PRO A 47 -15.51 2.09 -10.03
N THR A 48 -14.22 1.87 -9.75
CA THR A 48 -13.74 0.65 -9.10
C THR A 48 -14.41 0.52 -7.72
N PRO A 49 -15.08 -0.60 -7.43
CA PRO A 49 -15.66 -0.82 -6.10
C PRO A 49 -14.59 -0.75 -4.99
N ILE A 50 -14.96 -0.19 -3.84
CA ILE A 50 -14.10 -0.07 -2.66
C ILE A 50 -14.75 -0.77 -1.46
N LEU A 51 -13.92 -1.21 -0.50
CA LEU A 51 -14.45 -1.71 0.78
C LEU A 51 -15.13 -0.56 1.52
N THR A 52 -16.44 -0.67 1.72
CA THR A 52 -17.24 0.36 2.38
C THR A 52 -17.32 0.07 3.88
N VAL A 53 -16.85 1.02 4.69
CA VAL A 53 -16.90 0.92 6.15
C VAL A 53 -18.35 0.82 6.63
N ARG A 54 -18.67 -0.29 7.32
CA ARG A 54 -19.97 -0.55 7.95
C ARG A 54 -19.75 -1.02 9.38
N GLY A 55 -20.59 -0.55 10.29
CA GLY A 55 -20.50 -0.88 11.71
C GLY A 55 -19.29 -0.25 12.39
N THR A 56 -19.00 -0.71 13.60
CA THR A 56 -17.89 -0.22 14.41
C THR A 56 -16.72 -1.20 14.28
N PRO A 57 -15.49 -0.73 14.02
CA PRO A 57 -14.29 -1.55 14.12
C PRO A 57 -14.16 -2.20 15.50
N PRO A 58 -13.43 -3.32 15.63
CA PRO A 58 -13.17 -3.93 16.93
C PRO A 58 -12.47 -2.93 17.87
N ALA A 59 -12.76 -3.04 19.17
CA ALA A 59 -12.04 -2.28 20.18
C ALA A 59 -10.59 -2.77 20.24
N MET A 60 -9.64 -1.82 20.30
CA MET A 60 -8.20 -2.11 20.27
C MET A 60 -7.57 -1.90 21.64
N SER A 61 -6.60 -2.76 21.95
CA SER A 61 -5.74 -2.68 23.13
C SER A 61 -4.52 -1.79 22.88
N SER A 62 -4.11 -1.62 21.62
CA SER A 62 -3.10 -0.63 21.21
C SER A 62 -3.53 0.80 21.51
N GLN A 63 -2.53 1.67 21.71
CA GLN A 63 -2.78 3.11 21.81
C GLN A 63 -3.09 3.74 20.45
N ALA A 64 -2.61 3.16 19.35
CA ALA A 64 -2.93 3.57 18.00
C ALA A 64 -2.99 2.37 17.05
N ALA A 65 -3.95 2.41 16.13
CA ALA A 65 -4.18 1.40 15.10
C ALA A 65 -4.55 2.06 13.77
N TYR A 66 -4.18 1.43 12.66
CA TYR A 66 -4.54 1.88 11.32
C TYR A 66 -4.72 0.68 10.40
N LEU A 67 -5.74 0.72 9.53
CA LEU A 67 -6.01 -0.31 8.52
C LEU A 67 -6.42 0.35 7.21
N LEU A 68 -5.81 -0.05 6.11
CA LEU A 68 -6.14 0.41 4.76
C LEU A 68 -6.24 -0.76 3.77
N ASP A 69 -6.97 -0.53 2.70
CA ASP A 69 -6.93 -1.35 1.50
C ASP A 69 -5.71 -0.94 0.65
N ALA A 70 -4.83 -1.90 0.36
CA ALA A 70 -3.53 -1.61 -0.27
C ALA A 70 -3.66 -1.18 -1.74
N GLU A 71 -4.70 -1.64 -2.44
CA GLU A 71 -4.90 -1.31 -3.86
C GLU A 71 -5.40 0.13 -3.99
N THR A 72 -6.50 0.42 -3.32
CA THR A 72 -7.21 1.70 -3.40
C THR A 72 -6.57 2.78 -2.53
N GLY A 73 -5.91 2.40 -1.45
CA GLY A 73 -5.46 3.30 -0.39
C GLY A 73 -6.60 3.78 0.51
N HIS A 74 -7.80 3.20 0.40
CA HIS A 74 -8.95 3.58 1.22
C HIS A 74 -8.70 3.18 2.67
N VAL A 75 -8.85 4.14 3.57
CA VAL A 75 -8.66 3.95 5.01
C VAL A 75 -9.93 3.33 5.59
N LEU A 76 -9.78 2.17 6.24
CA LEU A 76 -10.89 1.41 6.80
C LEU A 76 -11.00 1.61 8.32
N VAL A 77 -9.86 1.75 9.00
CA VAL A 77 -9.77 2.00 10.43
C VAL A 77 -8.68 3.04 10.70
N ASP A 78 -9.02 4.06 11.48
CA ASP A 78 -8.09 5.04 12.02
C ASP A 78 -8.40 5.23 13.52
N VAL A 79 -7.54 4.67 14.37
CA VAL A 79 -7.57 4.88 15.82
C VAL A 79 -6.30 5.61 16.20
N GLN A 80 -6.41 6.92 16.40
CA GLN A 80 -5.26 7.79 16.72
C GLN A 80 -4.12 7.64 15.70
N GLY A 81 -4.44 7.48 14.43
CA GLY A 81 -3.51 7.15 13.34
C GLY A 81 -2.37 8.14 13.15
N GLU A 82 -2.58 9.39 13.55
CA GLU A 82 -1.60 10.50 13.48
C GLU A 82 -0.83 10.71 14.80
N ARG A 83 -1.12 9.91 15.84
CA ARG A 83 -0.45 10.03 17.14
C ARG A 83 0.98 9.51 17.02
N ARG A 84 1.94 10.41 17.28
CA ARG A 84 3.35 10.05 17.35
C ARG A 84 3.61 9.15 18.55
N LEU A 85 4.15 7.97 18.30
CA LEU A 85 4.54 6.99 19.30
C LEU A 85 5.97 6.50 19.01
N PRO A 86 6.69 6.02 20.04
CA PRO A 86 7.97 5.36 19.81
C PRO A 86 7.78 4.13 18.92
N MET A 87 8.73 3.91 18.02
CA MET A 87 8.76 2.73 17.16
C MET A 87 9.86 1.79 17.61
N ALA A 88 9.71 0.51 17.28
CA ALA A 88 10.72 -0.49 17.60
C ALA A 88 11.04 -1.37 16.39
N SER A 89 12.27 -1.88 16.36
CA SER A 89 12.72 -2.87 15.39
C SER A 89 12.59 -2.43 13.93
N THR A 90 13.15 -1.27 13.58
CA THR A 90 13.19 -0.78 12.19
C THR A 90 14.08 -1.62 11.28
N THR A 91 15.05 -2.37 11.85
CA THR A 91 15.63 -3.67 11.41
C THR A 91 17.04 -3.81 12.00
N LYS A 92 17.28 -4.80 12.88
CA LYS A 92 18.57 -4.97 13.59
C LYS A 92 19.76 -5.27 12.66
N ILE A 93 19.52 -5.89 11.51
CA ILE A 93 20.54 -6.19 10.49
C ILE A 93 20.92 -4.93 9.68
N MET A 94 20.08 -3.89 9.69
CA MET A 94 20.33 -2.67 8.92
C MET A 94 21.55 -1.90 9.41
N THR A 95 22.00 -2.05 10.66
CA THR A 95 23.24 -1.40 11.10
C THR A 95 24.45 -1.91 10.33
N ALA A 96 24.55 -3.22 10.07
CA ALA A 96 25.63 -3.79 9.28
C ALA A 96 25.52 -3.43 7.78
N ILE A 97 24.28 -3.35 7.27
CA ILE A 97 24.02 -2.94 5.88
C ILE A 97 24.23 -1.43 5.72
N ALA A 98 23.99 -0.63 6.75
CA ALA A 98 24.09 0.83 6.72
C ALA A 98 25.52 1.29 6.41
N ASP A 99 26.52 0.69 7.06
CA ASP A 99 27.92 0.98 6.75
C ASP A 99 28.29 0.52 5.34
N ALA A 100 27.79 -0.64 4.90
CA ALA A 100 28.04 -1.15 3.55
C ALA A 100 27.39 -0.31 2.43
N VAL A 101 26.21 0.26 2.67
CA VAL A 101 25.41 0.98 1.65
C VAL A 101 25.65 2.49 1.69
N ALA A 102 25.75 3.09 2.88
CA ALA A 102 25.85 4.54 3.05
C ALA A 102 27.22 5.00 3.58
N GLY A 103 28.11 4.07 3.93
CA GLY A 103 29.44 4.34 4.47
C GLY A 103 29.49 4.71 5.95
N THR A 104 28.40 5.25 6.51
CA THR A 104 28.24 5.46 7.96
C THR A 104 26.77 5.38 8.39
N THR A 105 26.51 4.97 9.63
CA THR A 105 25.18 5.03 10.26
C THR A 105 24.51 6.40 10.17
N SER A 106 25.25 7.50 10.35
CA SER A 106 24.68 8.86 10.27
C SER A 106 24.14 9.17 8.87
N LYS A 107 24.90 8.84 7.81
CA LYS A 107 24.44 9.02 6.42
C LYS A 107 23.24 8.13 6.11
N PHE A 108 23.21 6.93 6.68
CA PHE A 108 22.08 6.02 6.52
C PHE A 108 20.80 6.58 7.16
N VAL A 109 20.87 7.09 8.39
CA VAL A 109 19.74 7.74 9.07
C VAL A 109 19.24 8.97 8.32
N GLN A 110 20.15 9.78 7.77
CA GLN A 110 19.77 10.91 6.89
C GLN A 110 19.00 10.42 5.66
N THR A 111 19.44 9.31 5.06
CA THR A 111 18.78 8.68 3.92
C THR A 111 17.38 8.16 4.31
N MET A 112 17.24 7.49 5.45
CA MET A 112 15.94 7.03 5.97
C MET A 112 14.95 8.19 6.12
N ASN A 113 15.38 9.29 6.75
CA ASN A 113 14.54 10.48 6.93
C ASN A 113 14.21 11.17 5.58
N LEU A 114 15.13 11.18 4.62
CA LEU A 114 14.86 11.68 3.27
C LEU A 114 13.79 10.82 2.56
N PHE A 115 13.87 9.50 2.68
CA PHE A 115 12.85 8.60 2.15
C PHE A 115 11.49 8.80 2.82
N ALA A 116 11.45 8.93 4.16
CA ALA A 116 10.23 9.26 4.88
C ALA A 116 9.57 10.53 4.31
N ARG A 117 10.33 11.61 4.11
CA ARG A 117 9.83 12.85 3.52
C ARG A 117 9.36 12.69 2.07
N ARG A 118 10.09 11.93 1.24
CA ARG A 118 9.70 11.64 -0.16
C ARG A 118 8.41 10.85 -0.28
N LEU A 119 8.15 9.98 0.70
CA LEU A 119 6.92 9.19 0.81
C LEU A 119 5.80 9.93 1.55
N HIS A 120 6.00 11.21 1.91
CA HIS A 120 5.07 12.02 2.69
C HIS A 120 4.77 11.47 4.10
N LEU A 121 5.69 10.70 4.68
CA LEU A 121 5.63 10.20 6.05
C LEU A 121 6.12 11.29 7.02
N ILE A 122 5.34 12.37 7.10
CA ILE A 122 5.75 13.62 7.74
C ILE A 122 5.72 13.56 9.27
N GLN A 123 5.16 12.51 9.85
CA GLN A 123 5.10 12.26 11.28
C GLN A 123 6.10 11.17 11.72
N THR A 124 7.11 10.90 10.88
CA THR A 124 8.15 9.91 11.14
C THR A 124 9.53 10.57 11.21
N HIS A 125 10.30 10.20 12.23
CA HIS A 125 11.70 10.58 12.36
C HIS A 125 12.53 9.43 12.95
N TYR A 126 13.61 9.10 12.27
CA TYR A 126 14.60 8.09 12.68
C TYR A 126 15.85 8.78 13.24
N ILE A 127 16.37 8.26 14.36
CA ILE A 127 17.70 8.61 14.89
C ILE A 127 18.70 7.46 14.76
N ASN A 128 18.21 6.24 14.48
CA ASN A 128 19.02 5.04 14.28
C ASN A 128 18.34 4.08 13.28
N PRO A 129 19.09 3.14 12.68
CA PRO A 129 18.53 2.17 11.73
C PRO A 129 17.90 0.93 12.39
N ASP A 130 18.20 0.65 13.66
CA ASP A 130 17.83 -0.61 14.32
C ASP A 130 16.47 -0.54 15.06
N GLY A 131 16.05 0.65 15.48
CA GLY A 131 14.81 0.88 16.21
C GLY A 131 14.95 0.66 17.71
N LEU A 132 16.18 0.65 18.24
CA LEU A 132 16.44 0.56 19.67
C LEU A 132 16.25 1.91 20.34
N THR A 133 15.86 1.89 21.62
CA THR A 133 15.80 3.08 22.45
C THR A 133 17.21 3.57 22.76
N TYR A 134 17.57 4.74 22.23
CA TYR A 134 18.81 5.43 22.58
C TYR A 134 18.49 6.47 23.66
N LEU A 135 19.45 6.72 24.56
CA LEU A 135 19.26 7.61 25.70
C LEU A 135 19.97 8.95 25.47
N THR A 136 19.35 10.04 25.91
CA THR A 136 19.98 11.35 26.01
C THR A 136 21.07 11.35 27.08
N PRO A 137 21.95 12.37 27.15
CA PRO A 137 22.96 12.48 28.22
C PRO A 137 22.36 12.50 29.64
N GLN A 138 21.06 12.79 29.79
CA GLN A 138 20.33 12.76 31.06
C GLN A 138 19.73 11.39 31.38
N GLY A 139 20.04 10.36 30.58
CA GLY A 139 19.55 8.99 30.77
C GLY A 139 18.08 8.78 30.43
N LYS A 140 17.46 9.68 29.64
CA LYS A 140 16.07 9.56 29.20
C LYS A 140 16.00 9.03 27.77
N PRO A 141 14.95 8.29 27.37
CA PRO A 141 14.72 7.95 25.96
C PRO A 141 14.78 9.20 25.07
N ASP A 142 15.49 9.12 23.96
CA ASP A 142 15.57 10.22 23.00
C ASP A 142 14.18 10.43 22.36
N PRO A 143 13.56 11.61 22.53
CA PRO A 143 12.21 11.87 22.04
C PRO A 143 12.14 11.99 20.51
N ASN A 144 13.27 12.02 19.81
CA ASN A 144 13.31 12.18 18.36
C ASN A 144 13.13 10.85 17.60
N GLN A 145 13.02 9.70 18.25
CA GLN A 145 12.67 8.43 17.58
C GLN A 145 11.15 8.22 17.62
N TYR A 146 10.43 8.54 16.55
CA TYR A 146 8.96 8.40 16.53
C TYR A 146 8.39 8.15 15.13
N THR A 147 7.21 7.56 15.09
CA THR A 147 6.40 7.32 13.89
C THR A 147 4.91 7.39 14.25
N THR A 148 4.04 7.20 13.28
CA THR A 148 2.60 6.98 13.48
C THR A 148 2.14 5.69 12.81
N THR A 149 0.96 5.17 13.16
CA THR A 149 0.40 3.98 12.49
C THR A 149 -0.03 4.30 11.05
N ALA A 150 -0.49 5.52 10.77
CA ALA A 150 -0.77 5.98 9.40
C ALA A 150 0.50 5.98 8.54
N ASP A 151 1.60 6.59 9.02
CA ASP A 151 2.87 6.61 8.30
C ASP A 151 3.43 5.19 8.07
N LEU A 152 3.34 4.31 9.08
CA LEU A 152 3.77 2.92 8.95
C LEU A 152 2.94 2.13 7.93
N ALA A 153 1.62 2.30 7.91
CA ALA A 153 0.75 1.64 6.95
C ALA A 153 1.04 2.11 5.51
N HIS A 154 1.28 3.41 5.31
CA HIS A 154 1.67 3.96 4.01
C HIS A 154 3.07 3.53 3.58
N LEU A 155 4.04 3.52 4.50
CA LEU A 155 5.37 2.98 4.25
C LEU A 155 5.29 1.53 3.79
N ALA A 156 4.49 0.73 4.50
CA ALA A 156 4.35 -0.68 4.23
C ALA A 156 3.62 -0.95 2.91
N ARG A 157 2.58 -0.17 2.56
CA ARG A 157 1.95 -0.19 1.23
C ARG A 157 2.98 0.09 0.12
N SER A 158 3.84 1.11 0.31
CA SER A 158 4.90 1.45 -0.65
C SER A 158 5.94 0.33 -0.76
N ALA A 159 6.36 -0.26 0.36
CA ALA A 159 7.35 -1.34 0.39
C ALA A 159 6.81 -2.65 -0.23
N MET A 160 5.56 -3.01 0.05
CA MET A 160 4.92 -4.22 -0.48
C MET A 160 4.66 -4.16 -1.99
N ALA A 161 4.72 -2.98 -2.61
CA ALA A 161 4.72 -2.85 -4.07
C ALA A 161 6.01 -3.41 -4.72
N ASN A 162 7.06 -3.66 -3.94
CA ASN A 162 8.26 -4.36 -4.40
C ASN A 162 8.09 -5.88 -4.19
N PRO A 163 8.03 -6.70 -5.27
CA PRO A 163 7.82 -8.14 -5.15
C PRO A 163 8.90 -8.87 -4.36
N PHE A 164 10.15 -8.40 -4.41
CA PHE A 164 11.24 -8.98 -3.64
C PHE A 164 11.05 -8.74 -2.14
N PHE A 165 10.62 -7.53 -1.76
CA PHE A 165 10.29 -7.23 -0.36
C PHE A 165 9.12 -8.07 0.12
N ALA A 166 8.04 -8.15 -0.66
CA ALA A 166 6.86 -8.95 -0.34
C ALA A 166 7.20 -10.43 -0.11
N GLN A 167 8.02 -11.03 -0.99
CA GLN A 167 8.50 -12.40 -0.83
C GLN A 167 9.33 -12.59 0.44
N LEU A 168 10.19 -11.62 0.77
CA LEU A 168 11.09 -11.73 1.93
C LEU A 168 10.32 -11.69 3.25
N VAL A 169 9.33 -10.80 3.38
CA VAL A 169 8.57 -10.62 4.64
C VAL A 169 7.52 -11.70 4.88
N GLU A 170 7.22 -12.50 3.87
CA GLU A 170 6.34 -13.68 3.95
C GLU A 170 7.08 -14.93 4.45
N LEU A 171 8.42 -14.96 4.41
CA LEU A 171 9.21 -16.11 4.87
C LEU A 171 8.94 -16.42 6.34
N GLN A 172 8.46 -17.65 6.60
CA GLN A 172 8.30 -18.19 7.95
C GLN A 172 9.60 -18.79 8.49
N HIS A 173 10.42 -19.33 7.60
CA HIS A 173 11.64 -20.05 7.93
C HIS A 173 12.68 -19.81 6.84
N TYR A 174 13.93 -19.56 7.24
CA TYR A 174 15.05 -19.44 6.32
C TYR A 174 16.27 -20.17 6.86
N VAL A 175 16.89 -20.98 5.99
CA VAL A 175 18.16 -21.65 6.27
C VAL A 175 19.22 -21.04 5.36
N LEU A 176 20.25 -20.47 5.97
CA LEU A 176 21.48 -20.12 5.28
C LEU A 176 22.47 -21.28 5.47
N PRO A 177 22.82 -22.03 4.40
CA PRO A 177 23.77 -23.12 4.50
C PRO A 177 25.15 -22.64 4.98
N ALA A 178 25.94 -23.55 5.54
CA ALA A 178 27.33 -23.24 5.88
C ALA A 178 28.13 -22.90 4.62
N SER A 179 29.11 -22.02 4.77
CA SER A 179 30.12 -21.72 3.75
C SER A 179 31.53 -21.85 4.34
N ALA A 180 32.56 -21.59 3.53
CA ALA A 180 33.94 -21.58 4.02
C ALA A 180 34.21 -20.52 5.11
N VAL A 181 33.34 -19.50 5.23
CA VAL A 181 33.55 -18.35 6.12
C VAL A 181 32.51 -18.24 7.23
N HIS A 182 31.47 -19.08 7.24
CA HIS A 182 30.48 -19.12 8.32
C HIS A 182 29.80 -20.49 8.44
N HIS A 183 29.27 -20.80 9.62
CA HIS A 183 28.44 -21.99 9.83
C HIS A 183 27.04 -21.80 9.24
N ALA A 184 26.23 -22.86 9.24
CA ALA A 184 24.85 -22.77 8.81
C ALA A 184 24.01 -22.01 9.84
N TYR A 185 23.10 -21.16 9.39
CA TYR A 185 22.15 -20.45 10.23
C TYR A 185 20.73 -20.84 9.88
N THR A 186 19.89 -20.88 10.90
CA THR A 186 18.46 -21.11 10.76
C THR A 186 17.74 -19.98 11.48
N TRP A 187 16.78 -19.36 10.81
CA TRP A 187 15.96 -18.30 11.37
C TRP A 187 14.48 -18.60 11.16
N ASP A 188 13.74 -18.60 12.25
CA ASP A 188 12.29 -18.64 12.26
C ASP A 188 11.73 -17.23 12.44
N SER A 189 10.67 -16.94 11.69
CA SER A 189 9.95 -15.67 11.83
C SER A 189 9.22 -15.64 13.15
N ILE A 190 9.44 -14.58 13.92
CA ILE A 190 8.67 -14.28 15.14
C ILE A 190 7.31 -13.65 14.84
N ASN A 191 7.00 -13.38 13.57
CA ASN A 191 5.67 -12.95 13.15
C ASN A 191 4.75 -14.16 13.04
N THR A 192 4.12 -14.54 14.16
CA THR A 192 3.24 -15.71 14.23
C THR A 192 1.96 -15.55 13.40
N LEU A 193 1.63 -14.33 12.94
CA LEU A 193 0.49 -14.12 12.05
C LEU A 193 0.64 -14.93 10.75
N LEU A 194 1.87 -15.05 10.23
CA LEU A 194 2.18 -15.80 9.01
C LEU A 194 1.74 -17.27 9.09
N SER A 195 1.87 -17.90 10.26
CA SER A 195 1.52 -19.32 10.45
C SER A 195 0.11 -19.52 11.01
N THR A 196 -0.51 -18.48 11.57
CA THR A 196 -1.78 -18.61 12.31
C THR A 196 -2.98 -17.96 11.63
N TYR A 197 -2.78 -17.05 10.68
CA TYR A 197 -3.86 -16.35 9.98
C TYR A 197 -3.83 -16.64 8.48
N PRO A 198 -4.90 -17.25 7.91
CA PRO A 198 -4.97 -17.52 6.48
C PRO A 198 -4.78 -16.27 5.63
N GLY A 199 -3.87 -16.33 4.67
CA GLY A 199 -3.57 -15.21 3.77
C GLY A 199 -2.66 -14.13 4.35
N ALA A 200 -2.16 -14.27 5.58
CA ALA A 200 -1.16 -13.35 6.13
C ALA A 200 0.14 -13.38 5.30
N SER A 201 0.64 -12.20 4.98
CA SER A 201 1.77 -12.01 4.05
C SER A 201 2.82 -11.05 4.61
N GLY A 202 2.92 -10.91 5.93
CA GLY A 202 3.92 -10.08 6.59
C GLY A 202 3.37 -9.24 7.76
N ILE A 203 4.06 -8.17 8.19
CA ILE A 203 5.32 -7.65 7.65
C ILE A 203 6.38 -7.63 8.75
N LYS A 204 6.13 -6.97 9.88
CA LYS A 204 7.19 -6.79 10.88
C LYS A 204 6.67 -6.56 12.29
N THR A 205 7.23 -7.31 13.23
CA THR A 205 7.05 -7.13 14.68
C THR A 205 8.04 -6.11 15.25
N GLY A 206 7.69 -5.44 16.35
CA GLY A 206 8.62 -4.59 17.11
C GLY A 206 8.37 -4.66 18.62
N PHE A 207 9.42 -4.42 19.42
CA PHE A 207 9.31 -4.23 20.86
C PHE A 207 10.52 -3.45 21.41
N THR A 208 10.22 -2.43 22.21
CA THR A 208 11.08 -1.85 23.26
C THR A 208 10.19 -1.52 24.45
N VAL A 209 10.79 -1.21 25.61
CA VAL A 209 10.02 -0.79 26.80
C VAL A 209 9.19 0.46 26.49
N GLU A 210 9.73 1.38 25.72
CA GLU A 210 9.10 2.66 25.36
C GLU A 210 8.04 2.53 24.27
N ALA A 211 8.29 1.66 23.27
CA ALA A 211 7.37 1.47 22.15
C ALA A 211 6.21 0.55 22.48
N GLY A 212 6.31 -0.27 23.53
CA GLY A 212 5.42 -1.40 23.75
C GLY A 212 5.56 -2.44 22.63
N TYR A 213 4.57 -3.30 22.47
CA TYR A 213 4.55 -4.26 21.36
C TYR A 213 3.98 -3.59 20.11
N CYS A 214 4.71 -3.66 19.00
CA CYS A 214 4.31 -3.11 17.71
C CYS A 214 4.14 -4.24 16.69
N LEU A 215 3.28 -4.00 15.70
CA LEU A 215 3.10 -4.87 14.55
C LEU A 215 2.69 -4.05 13.32
N VAL A 216 3.42 -4.22 12.22
CA VAL A 216 2.93 -3.89 10.87
C VAL A 216 2.55 -5.21 10.21
N PHE A 217 1.33 -5.31 9.72
CA PHE A 217 0.76 -6.56 9.21
C PHE A 217 0.12 -6.36 7.84
N ALA A 218 0.07 -7.46 7.08
CA ALA A 218 -0.58 -7.54 5.80
C ALA A 218 -1.25 -8.90 5.65
N ALA A 219 -2.40 -8.94 4.99
CA ALA A 219 -3.02 -10.19 4.57
C ALA A 219 -3.82 -10.01 3.29
N THR A 220 -4.10 -11.13 2.63
CA THR A 220 -4.91 -11.20 1.41
C THR A 220 -6.07 -12.16 1.60
N ASN A 221 -7.28 -11.74 1.24
CA ASN A 221 -8.46 -12.61 1.22
C ASN A 221 -9.42 -12.17 0.10
N GLY A 222 -9.90 -13.13 -0.70
CA GLY A 222 -10.86 -12.85 -1.77
C GLY A 222 -10.38 -11.87 -2.85
N GLY A 223 -9.07 -11.74 -3.04
CA GLY A 223 -8.47 -10.76 -3.95
C GLY A 223 -8.29 -9.35 -3.35
N HIS A 224 -8.70 -9.13 -2.10
CA HIS A 224 -8.45 -7.90 -1.37
C HIS A 224 -7.18 -7.99 -0.55
N HIS A 225 -6.42 -6.90 -0.54
CA HIS A 225 -5.15 -6.80 0.17
C HIS A 225 -5.28 -5.77 1.28
N LEU A 226 -5.29 -6.22 2.53
CA LEU A 226 -5.38 -5.34 3.69
C LEU A 226 -4.03 -5.19 4.36
N LEU A 227 -3.75 -3.97 4.81
CA LEU A 227 -2.48 -3.59 5.38
C LEU A 227 -2.70 -2.63 6.55
N GLY A 228 -1.99 -2.86 7.65
CA GLY A 228 -2.21 -2.07 8.85
C GLY A 228 -1.01 -2.04 9.80
N ALA A 229 -1.15 -1.20 10.82
CA ALA A 229 -0.15 -1.03 11.86
C ALA A 229 -0.82 -0.89 13.24
N LEU A 230 -0.17 -1.46 14.25
CA LEU A 230 -0.49 -1.36 15.67
C LEU A 230 0.73 -0.85 16.41
N LEU A 231 0.54 0.17 17.25
CA LEU A 231 1.60 0.72 18.11
C LEU A 231 1.17 0.69 19.57
N HIS A 232 2.13 0.33 20.43
CA HIS A 232 1.98 0.30 21.88
C HIS A 232 0.90 -0.65 22.38
N GLU A 233 0.94 -1.89 21.89
CA GLU A 233 0.18 -3.00 22.48
C GLU A 233 0.77 -3.39 23.85
N PRO A 234 -0.07 -3.78 24.82
CA PRO A 234 0.39 -4.10 26.17
C PRO A 234 1.11 -5.45 26.25
N ASP A 235 0.84 -6.37 25.32
CA ASP A 235 1.35 -7.73 25.34
C ASP A 235 1.78 -8.25 23.95
N ALA A 236 2.73 -9.19 23.96
CA ALA A 236 3.32 -9.79 22.78
C ALA A 236 2.32 -10.57 21.92
N ASN A 237 1.34 -11.22 22.54
CA ASN A 237 0.28 -11.96 21.85
C ASN A 237 -0.89 -11.05 21.49
N GLN A 238 -1.16 -10.02 22.30
CA GLN A 238 -2.27 -9.09 22.04
C GLN A 238 -2.15 -8.40 20.68
N ARG A 239 -0.95 -7.99 20.24
CA ARG A 239 -0.75 -7.43 18.88
C ARG A 239 -1.23 -8.34 17.75
N PHE A 240 -1.14 -9.65 17.92
CA PHE A 240 -1.57 -10.62 16.89
C PHE A 240 -3.08 -10.87 16.98
N ALA A 241 -3.64 -10.82 18.19
CA ALA A 241 -5.08 -10.89 18.40
C ALA A 241 -5.80 -9.67 17.81
N ASP A 242 -5.30 -8.46 18.06
CA ASP A 242 -5.86 -7.21 17.54
C ASP A 242 -5.70 -7.12 16.01
N ALA A 243 -4.54 -7.52 15.47
CA ALA A 243 -4.34 -7.58 14.02
C ALA A 243 -5.31 -8.57 13.36
N ARG A 244 -5.50 -9.76 13.95
CA ARG A 244 -6.51 -10.73 13.48
C ARG A 244 -7.91 -10.12 13.49
N ALA A 245 -8.30 -9.47 14.57
CA ALA A 245 -9.62 -8.85 14.69
C ALA A 245 -9.84 -7.75 13.63
N LEU A 246 -8.82 -6.92 13.36
CA LEU A 246 -8.88 -5.90 12.32
C LEU A 246 -8.98 -6.51 10.91
N LEU A 247 -8.20 -7.55 10.62
CA LEU A 247 -8.26 -8.25 9.34
C LEU A 247 -9.62 -8.92 9.13
N ASP A 248 -10.11 -9.65 10.14
CA ASP A 248 -11.42 -10.32 10.08
C ASP A 248 -12.55 -9.32 9.85
N TRP A 249 -12.52 -8.19 10.56
CA TRP A 249 -13.49 -7.13 10.36
C TRP A 249 -13.37 -6.48 8.98
N GLY A 250 -12.16 -6.16 8.53
CA GLY A 250 -11.90 -5.50 7.25
C GLY A 250 -12.31 -6.37 6.05
N PHE A 251 -12.01 -7.67 6.08
CA PHE A 251 -12.41 -8.60 5.03
C PHE A 251 -13.91 -8.93 5.03
N ALA A 252 -14.63 -8.63 6.11
CA ALA A 252 -16.08 -8.78 6.18
C ALA A 252 -16.83 -7.55 5.63
N LEU A 253 -16.13 -6.46 5.28
CA LEU A 253 -16.76 -5.27 4.71
C LEU A 253 -17.30 -5.53 3.30
N PRO A 254 -18.47 -4.95 2.94
CA PRO A 254 -19.01 -5.06 1.60
C PRO A 254 -18.18 -4.26 0.60
N LEU A 255 -18.04 -4.82 -0.59
CA LEU A 255 -17.46 -4.15 -1.74
C LEU A 255 -18.56 -3.41 -2.50
N GLU A 256 -18.53 -2.07 -2.49
CA GLU A 256 -19.56 -1.24 -3.11
C GLU A 256 -18.92 -0.18 -4.03
N PRO A 257 -19.64 0.33 -5.05
CA PRO A 257 -19.18 1.51 -5.78
C PRO A 257 -18.88 2.67 -4.82
N PRO A 258 -17.85 3.50 -5.09
CA PRO A 258 -17.56 4.68 -4.28
C PRO A 258 -18.81 5.56 -4.18
N ALA A 259 -19.08 6.08 -2.98
CA ALA A 259 -20.12 7.07 -2.80
C ALA A 259 -19.80 8.32 -3.64
N SER A 260 -20.77 8.77 -4.44
CA SER A 260 -20.71 9.97 -5.27
C SER A 260 -20.71 11.25 -4.44
#